data_AF-A0AAE3KUX2-F1
#
_entry.id   AF-A0AAE3KUX2-F1
#
_cell.length_a   1.000
_cell.length_b   1.000
_cell.length_c   1.000
_cell.angle_alpha   90.00
_cell.angle_beta   90.00
_cell.angle_gamma   90.00
#
_symmetry.space_group_name_H-M   'P 1'
#
loop_
_entity.id
_entity.type
_entity.pdbx_description
1 polymer ?
#
loop_
_entity_poly.entity_id
_entity_poly.type
_entity_poly.pdbx_seq_one_letter_code
_entity_poly.pdbx_strand_id
1 'polypeptide(L)'
;MKKAIAEILLGLFLFTFIGIGYDREFGEPTFFIKYKPNFKLIYSSQIGESDLRLDDLSKENKQNEQMFINFYENSPISDEFQNIIVVIIPLLFSLFSSGLISVFFQKNSTFKLIGISFLLNFISFFLLTFIYWNSGWNFAHLLLVLGFISCLISSFILKKTAKLDKVN
;
A
#
# COMPACT_ATOMS: atom_id res chain seq x y z
N MET A 1 -22.96 0.26 -7.98
CA MET A 1 -22.54 -1.15 -7.78
C MET A 1 -21.36 -1.55 -8.67
N LYS A 2 -21.50 -1.72 -10.00
CA LYS A 2 -20.39 -2.15 -10.89
C LYS A 2 -19.12 -1.29 -10.74
N LYS A 3 -19.28 0.03 -10.66
CA LYS A 3 -18.18 0.98 -10.43
C LYS A 3 -17.44 0.73 -9.10
N ALA A 4 -18.17 0.55 -8.01
CA ALA A 4 -17.60 0.31 -6.69
C ALA A 4 -16.78 -1.00 -6.64
N ILE A 5 -17.28 -2.05 -7.32
CA ILE A 5 -16.54 -3.31 -7.46
C ILE A 5 -15.25 -3.08 -8.26
N ALA A 6 -15.31 -2.33 -9.37
CA ALA A 6 -14.12 -2.00 -10.15
C ALA A 6 -13.07 -1.21 -9.33
N GLU A 7 -13.50 -0.28 -8.48
CA GLU A 7 -12.62 0.47 -7.56
C GLU A 7 -11.92 -0.45 -6.57
N ILE A 8 -12.66 -1.39 -5.96
CA ILE A 8 -12.10 -2.39 -5.04
C ILE A 8 -11.08 -3.27 -5.78
N LEU A 9 -11.44 -3.78 -6.96
CA LEU A 9 -10.57 -4.65 -7.75
C LEU A 9 -9.30 -3.92 -8.21
N LEU A 10 -9.42 -2.65 -8.62
CA LEU A 10 -8.27 -1.84 -9.00
C LEU A 10 -7.36 -1.55 -7.80
N GLY A 11 -7.93 -1.25 -6.63
CA GLY A 11 -7.17 -1.13 -5.39
C GLY A 11 -6.44 -2.42 -5.05
N LEU A 12 -7.12 -3.57 -5.06
CA LEU A 12 -6.49 -4.87 -4.83
C LEU A 12 -5.41 -5.20 -5.86
N PHE A 13 -5.62 -4.85 -7.12
CA PHE A 13 -4.61 -5.03 -8.17
C PHE A 13 -3.36 -4.20 -7.88
N LEU A 14 -3.50 -2.90 -7.57
CA LEU A 14 -2.39 -2.04 -7.19
C LEU A 14 -1.65 -2.57 -5.95
N PHE A 15 -2.36 -3.16 -4.98
CA PHE A 15 -1.76 -3.77 -3.79
C PHE A 15 -0.72 -4.83 -4.16
N THR A 16 -0.98 -5.62 -5.20
CA THR A 16 -0.07 -6.70 -5.62
C THR A 16 1.27 -6.21 -6.13
N PHE A 17 1.38 -4.93 -6.51
CA PHE A 17 2.63 -4.31 -6.97
C PHE A 17 3.41 -3.63 -5.84
N ILE A 18 2.87 -3.55 -4.62
CA ILE A 18 3.54 -2.88 -3.50
C ILE A 18 4.29 -3.92 -2.67
N GLY A 19 5.55 -3.64 -2.37
CA GLY A 19 6.41 -4.43 -1.49
C GLY A 19 7.10 -3.57 -0.43
N ILE A 20 7.55 -4.24 0.62
CA ILE A 20 8.37 -3.69 1.70
C ILE A 20 9.65 -4.52 1.74
N GLY A 21 10.77 -3.89 1.40
CA GLY A 21 12.09 -4.50 1.46
C GLY A 21 12.79 -4.11 2.76
N TYR A 22 13.56 -5.03 3.32
CA TYR A 22 14.45 -4.77 4.45
C TYR A 22 15.87 -4.89 3.95
N ASP A 23 16.64 -3.82 4.06
CA ASP A 23 18.04 -3.81 3.69
C ASP A 23 18.86 -4.85 4.49
N ARG A 24 19.94 -5.37 3.87
CA ARG A 24 20.78 -6.42 4.49
C ARG A 24 21.63 -5.87 5.64
N GLU A 25 22.08 -4.64 5.56
CA GLU A 25 23.07 -4.03 6.47
C GLU A 25 22.35 -3.40 7.68
N PHE A 26 21.34 -2.57 7.43
CA PHE A 26 20.68 -1.81 8.50
C PHE A 26 19.34 -2.40 8.96
N GLY A 27 18.82 -3.40 8.24
CA GLY A 27 17.45 -3.88 8.43
C GLY A 27 16.42 -2.77 8.22
N GLU A 28 16.81 -1.70 7.51
CA GLU A 28 15.97 -0.54 7.32
C GLU A 28 14.90 -0.85 6.28
N PRO A 29 13.64 -0.57 6.60
CA PRO A 29 12.52 -0.93 5.76
C PRO A 29 12.19 0.16 4.74
N THR A 30 12.03 -0.23 3.48
CA THR A 30 11.73 0.66 2.36
C THR A 30 10.53 0.16 1.56
N PHE A 31 9.70 1.09 1.10
CA PHE A 31 8.64 0.77 0.15
C PHE A 31 9.22 0.67 -1.25
N PHE A 32 8.84 -0.37 -1.99
CA PHE A 32 9.21 -0.51 -3.40
C PHE A 32 8.05 -1.04 -4.25
N ILE A 33 8.10 -0.71 -5.53
CA ILE A 33 7.22 -1.23 -6.57
C ILE A 33 7.85 -2.51 -7.10
N LYS A 34 7.07 -3.59 -7.08
CA LYS A 34 7.41 -4.85 -7.71
C LYS A 34 7.21 -4.73 -9.21
N TYR A 35 8.11 -5.30 -9.99
CA TYR A 35 7.96 -5.39 -11.44
C TYR A 35 6.93 -6.44 -11.89
N LYS A 36 6.51 -7.35 -10.99
CA LYS A 36 5.46 -8.36 -11.21
C LYS A 36 4.48 -8.43 -10.04
N PRO A 37 3.17 -8.62 -10.29
CA PRO A 37 2.17 -8.68 -9.23
C PRO A 37 2.30 -9.96 -8.41
N ASN A 38 2.30 -9.83 -7.08
CA ASN A 38 2.11 -10.95 -6.14
C ASN A 38 1.60 -10.45 -4.78
N PHE A 39 1.09 -11.35 -3.94
CA PHE A 39 0.59 -11.00 -2.60
C PHE A 39 1.65 -10.98 -1.50
N LYS A 40 2.91 -11.35 -1.79
CA LYS A 40 3.99 -11.28 -0.81
C LYS A 40 4.34 -9.82 -0.57
N LEU A 41 4.13 -9.33 0.65
CA LEU A 41 4.36 -7.93 1.01
C LEU A 41 5.78 -7.68 1.51
N ILE A 42 6.30 -8.59 2.34
CA ILE A 42 7.59 -8.41 3.02
C ILE A 42 8.69 -9.20 2.30
N TYR A 43 9.80 -8.53 2.04
CA TYR A 43 11.00 -9.08 1.42
C TYR A 43 12.17 -8.78 2.35
N SER A 44 12.77 -9.83 2.89
CA SER A 44 13.97 -9.74 3.72
C SER A 44 14.95 -10.83 3.32
N SER A 45 16.24 -10.49 3.37
CA SER A 45 17.33 -11.44 3.19
C SER A 45 17.33 -12.46 4.33
N GLN A 46 17.37 -13.74 3.98
CA GLN A 46 17.57 -14.86 4.91
C GLN A 46 19.06 -15.11 5.18
N ILE A 47 19.93 -14.62 4.30
CA ILE A 47 21.39 -14.70 4.47
C ILE A 47 21.89 -13.51 5.30
N GLY A 48 21.28 -12.34 5.15
CA GLY A 48 21.74 -11.10 5.77
C GLY A 48 23.22 -10.83 5.45
N GLU A 49 24.02 -10.58 6.49
CA GLU A 49 25.48 -10.45 6.44
C GLU A 49 26.23 -11.76 6.79
N SER A 50 25.52 -12.89 6.91
CA SER A 50 26.17 -14.16 7.23
C SER A 50 26.97 -14.72 6.05
N ASP A 51 27.97 -15.54 6.35
CA ASP A 51 28.74 -16.30 5.34
C ASP A 51 27.93 -17.45 4.70
N LEU A 52 26.63 -17.57 4.99
CA LEU A 52 25.77 -18.60 4.43
C LEU A 52 25.64 -18.43 2.92
N ARG A 53 25.72 -19.55 2.20
CA ARG A 53 25.40 -19.59 0.78
C ARG A 53 23.93 -19.89 0.61
N LEU A 54 23.41 -19.57 -0.58
CA LEU A 54 22.05 -19.95 -0.95
C LEU A 54 21.82 -21.45 -0.69
N ASP A 55 22.83 -22.29 -0.98
CA ASP A 55 22.73 -23.74 -0.84
C ASP A 55 22.57 -24.26 0.58
N ASP A 56 22.99 -23.49 1.57
CA ASP A 56 22.92 -23.81 2.99
C ASP A 56 21.52 -23.56 3.58
N LEU A 57 20.65 -22.85 2.84
CA LEU A 57 19.30 -22.53 3.27
C LEU A 57 18.35 -23.72 3.09
N SER A 58 17.33 -23.79 3.95
CA SER A 58 16.17 -24.66 3.75
C SER A 58 15.48 -24.34 2.41
N LYS A 59 14.72 -25.28 1.85
CA LYS A 59 14.00 -25.06 0.58
C LYS A 59 13.11 -23.80 0.61
N GLU A 60 12.44 -23.55 1.73
CA GLU A 60 11.61 -22.36 1.92
C GLU A 60 12.45 -21.08 2.00
N ASN A 61 13.54 -21.10 2.76
CA ASN A 61 14.43 -19.94 2.89
C ASN A 61 15.15 -19.64 1.57
N LYS A 62 15.52 -20.65 0.79
CA LYS A 62 16.03 -20.50 -0.59
C LYS A 62 15.04 -19.74 -1.46
N GLN A 63 13.76 -20.10 -1.41
CA GLN A 63 12.72 -19.40 -2.18
C GLN A 63 12.53 -17.96 -1.71
N ASN A 64 12.56 -17.72 -0.38
CA ASN A 64 12.43 -16.38 0.17
C ASN A 64 13.61 -15.48 -0.21
N GLU A 65 14.83 -16.00 -0.15
CA GLU A 65 16.05 -15.30 -0.56
C GLU A 65 16.03 -14.99 -2.06
N GLN A 66 15.66 -15.96 -2.91
CA GLN A 66 15.52 -15.72 -4.34
C GLN A 66 14.46 -14.66 -4.64
N MET A 67 13.35 -14.63 -3.91
CA MET A 67 12.35 -13.57 -4.06
C MET A 67 12.89 -12.21 -3.63
N PHE A 68 13.63 -12.14 -2.53
CA PHE A 68 14.29 -10.91 -2.07
C PHE A 68 15.24 -10.38 -3.16
N ILE A 69 16.16 -11.24 -3.64
CA ILE A 69 17.11 -10.89 -4.69
C ILE A 69 16.38 -10.42 -5.96
N ASN A 70 15.38 -11.16 -6.42
CA ASN A 70 14.73 -10.89 -7.70
C ASN A 70 13.82 -9.67 -7.68
N PHE A 71 13.16 -9.36 -6.55
CA PHE A 71 12.17 -8.29 -6.48
C PHE A 71 12.69 -7.01 -5.86
N TYR A 72 13.62 -7.11 -4.91
CA TYR A 72 14.11 -5.96 -4.16
C TYR A 72 15.53 -5.58 -4.57
N GLU A 73 16.49 -6.48 -4.43
CA GLU A 73 17.93 -6.17 -4.66
C GLU A 73 18.24 -5.93 -6.15
N ASN A 74 17.80 -6.82 -7.04
CA ASN A 74 18.00 -6.73 -8.49
C ASN A 74 16.75 -6.23 -9.19
N SER A 75 16.02 -5.30 -8.57
CA SER A 75 14.82 -4.73 -9.17
C SER A 75 15.18 -4.04 -10.50
N PRO A 76 14.47 -4.33 -11.61
CA PRO A 76 14.68 -3.65 -12.88
C PRO A 76 14.07 -2.24 -12.91
N ILE A 77 13.36 -1.85 -11.85
CA ILE A 77 12.71 -0.54 -11.72
C ILE A 77 13.71 0.41 -11.08
N SER A 78 14.05 1.50 -11.78
CA SER A 78 15.00 2.48 -11.26
C SER A 78 14.49 3.18 -10.01
N ASP A 79 15.41 3.67 -9.18
CA ASP A 79 15.09 4.33 -7.91
C ASP A 79 14.19 5.55 -8.11
N GLU A 80 14.31 6.27 -9.23
CA GLU A 80 13.41 7.39 -9.54
C GLU A 80 11.96 6.93 -9.70
N PHE A 81 11.73 5.77 -10.34
CA PHE A 81 10.41 5.19 -10.48
C PHE A 81 9.89 4.62 -9.15
N GLN A 82 10.77 4.19 -8.24
CA GLN A 82 10.35 3.73 -6.91
C GLN A 82 9.63 4.85 -6.13
N ASN A 83 10.03 6.11 -6.30
CA ASN A 83 9.39 7.25 -5.63
C ASN A 83 7.89 7.41 -5.96
N ILE A 84 7.41 6.84 -7.07
CA ILE A 84 5.99 6.83 -7.44
C ILE A 84 5.15 6.10 -6.37
N ILE A 85 5.76 5.24 -5.55
CA ILE A 85 5.07 4.54 -4.46
C ILE A 85 4.39 5.49 -3.46
N VAL A 86 4.96 6.67 -3.25
CA VAL A 86 4.40 7.74 -2.41
C VAL A 86 3.04 8.22 -2.94
N VAL A 87 2.79 8.05 -4.24
CA VAL A 87 1.51 8.35 -4.90
C VAL A 87 0.62 7.12 -4.98
N ILE A 88 1.19 5.95 -5.28
CA ILE A 88 0.43 4.69 -5.43
C ILE A 88 -0.24 4.28 -4.12
N ILE A 89 0.45 4.37 -2.98
CA ILE A 89 -0.11 3.96 -1.68
C ILE A 89 -1.37 4.78 -1.32
N PRO A 90 -1.36 6.13 -1.35
CA PRO A 90 -2.58 6.91 -1.13
C PRO A 90 -3.69 6.63 -2.14
N LEU A 91 -3.34 6.43 -3.41
CA LEU A 91 -4.30 6.11 -4.48
C LEU A 91 -5.00 4.77 -4.23
N LEU A 92 -4.21 3.74 -3.91
CA LEU A 92 -4.67 2.42 -3.51
C LEU A 92 -5.72 2.51 -2.40
N PHE A 93 -5.37 3.16 -1.29
CA PHE A 93 -6.27 3.27 -0.14
C PHE A 93 -7.52 4.08 -0.47
N SER A 94 -7.40 5.14 -1.26
CA SER A 94 -8.55 5.93 -1.72
C SER A 94 -9.52 5.12 -2.57
N LEU A 95 -9.02 4.36 -3.56
CA LEU A 95 -9.84 3.49 -4.41
C LEU A 95 -10.51 2.39 -3.60
N PHE A 96 -9.74 1.70 -2.76
CA PHE A 96 -10.24 0.58 -1.96
C PHE A 96 -11.31 1.03 -0.95
N SER A 97 -11.05 2.10 -0.18
CA SER A 97 -11.99 2.60 0.83
C SER A 97 -13.25 3.21 0.21
N SER A 98 -13.13 3.97 -0.88
CA SER A 98 -14.28 4.55 -1.58
C SER A 98 -15.16 3.47 -2.21
N GLY A 99 -14.56 2.44 -2.80
CA GLY A 99 -15.26 1.29 -3.34
C GLY A 99 -16.01 0.51 -2.25
N LEU A 100 -15.35 0.18 -1.13
CA LEU A 100 -15.97 -0.50 0.02
C LEU A 100 -17.18 0.28 0.55
N ILE A 101 -17.00 1.57 0.82
CA ILE A 101 -18.05 2.42 1.37
C ILE A 101 -19.21 2.58 0.39
N SER A 102 -18.92 2.67 -0.90
CA SER A 102 -19.95 2.71 -1.94
C SER A 102 -20.80 1.44 -1.96
N VAL A 103 -20.20 0.27 -1.72
CA VAL A 103 -20.94 -0.99 -1.56
C VAL A 103 -21.78 -0.97 -0.28
N PHE A 104 -21.21 -0.62 0.88
CA PHE A 104 -21.91 -0.63 2.17
C PHE A 104 -23.09 0.36 2.24
N PHE A 105 -22.94 1.56 1.70
CA PHE A 105 -23.98 2.58 1.73
C PHE A 105 -24.86 2.59 0.48
N GLN A 106 -24.65 1.66 -0.46
CA GLN A 106 -25.36 1.57 -1.74
C GLN A 106 -25.36 2.89 -2.54
N LYS A 107 -24.29 3.66 -2.42
CA LYS A 107 -24.12 4.95 -3.09
C LYS A 107 -22.94 4.90 -4.03
N ASN A 108 -23.08 5.48 -5.21
CA ASN A 108 -21.95 5.56 -6.13
C ASN A 108 -21.05 6.74 -5.73
N SER A 109 -19.77 6.46 -5.52
CA SER A 109 -18.72 7.47 -5.51
C SER A 109 -18.76 8.27 -6.82
N THR A 110 -18.57 9.59 -6.76
CA THR A 110 -18.28 10.39 -7.96
C THR A 110 -16.78 10.57 -8.08
N PHE A 111 -16.27 10.83 -9.29
CA PHE A 111 -14.83 11.02 -9.52
C PHE A 111 -14.26 12.15 -8.65
N LYS A 112 -15.05 13.22 -8.42
CA LYS A 112 -14.71 14.32 -7.52
C LYS A 112 -14.46 13.85 -6.07
N LEU A 113 -15.23 12.87 -5.59
CA LEU A 113 -15.06 12.33 -4.23
C LEU A 113 -13.81 11.48 -4.10
N ILE A 114 -13.48 10.72 -5.15
CA ILE A 114 -12.23 9.96 -5.21
C ILE A 114 -11.04 10.91 -5.16
N GLY A 115 -11.07 12.01 -5.93
CA GLY A 115 -10.01 13.02 -5.90
C GLY A 115 -9.81 13.65 -4.51
N ILE A 116 -10.90 14.03 -3.83
CA ILE A 116 -10.82 14.58 -2.46
C ILE A 116 -10.29 13.52 -1.47
N SER A 117 -10.79 12.28 -1.59
CA SER A 117 -10.33 11.16 -0.76
C SER A 117 -8.83 10.91 -0.96
N PHE A 118 -8.36 10.93 -2.21
CA PHE A 118 -6.94 10.77 -2.55
C PHE A 118 -6.08 11.86 -1.90
N LEU A 119 -6.45 13.14 -2.02
CA LEU A 119 -5.69 14.23 -1.40
C LEU A 119 -5.60 14.11 0.12
N LEU A 120 -6.70 13.74 0.78
CA LEU A 120 -6.70 13.53 2.23
C LEU A 120 -5.88 12.31 2.63
N ASN A 121 -5.98 11.20 1.89
CA ASN A 121 -5.13 10.02 2.10
C ASN A 121 -3.64 10.34 1.88
N PHE A 122 -3.31 11.18 0.91
CA PHE A 122 -1.95 11.62 0.65
C PHE A 122 -1.39 12.39 1.85
N ILE A 123 -2.14 13.36 2.38
CA ILE A 123 -1.76 14.09 3.60
C ILE A 123 -1.61 13.13 4.79
N SER A 124 -2.57 12.22 5.00
CA SER A 124 -2.50 11.22 6.08
C SER A 124 -1.29 10.30 5.95
N PHE A 125 -0.90 9.92 4.73
CA PHE A 125 0.28 9.11 4.47
C PHE A 125 1.57 9.78 4.92
N PHE A 126 1.77 11.05 4.59
CA PHE A 126 2.94 11.80 5.04
C PHE A 126 2.99 11.95 6.57
N LEU A 127 1.86 12.31 7.19
CA LEU A 127 1.78 12.45 8.64
C LEU A 127 2.07 11.13 9.37
N LEU A 128 1.51 10.03 8.89
CA LEU A 128 1.72 8.72 9.51
C LEU A 128 3.12 8.19 9.25
N THR A 129 3.72 8.43 8.09
CA THR A 129 5.12 8.06 7.82
C THR A 129 6.07 8.84 8.74
N PHE A 130 5.77 10.12 9.01
CA PHE A 130 6.52 10.91 9.98
C PHE A 130 6.38 10.35 11.41
N ILE A 131 5.16 10.01 11.85
CA ILE A 131 4.94 9.39 13.17
C ILE A 131 5.64 8.02 13.24
N TYR A 132 5.52 7.22 12.19
CA TYR A 132 6.14 5.91 12.07
C TYR A 132 7.65 5.98 12.32
N TRP A 133 8.34 6.91 11.64
CA TRP A 133 9.78 7.10 11.78
C TRP A 133 10.22 7.41 13.22
N ASN A 134 9.34 8.03 14.02
CA ASN A 134 9.63 8.43 15.38
C ASN A 134 9.13 7.45 16.46
N SER A 135 8.31 6.45 16.10
CA SER A 135 7.58 5.61 17.07
C SER A 135 8.05 4.17 17.14
N GLY A 136 8.92 3.72 16.23
CA GLY A 136 9.40 2.33 16.17
C GLY A 136 8.29 1.32 15.86
N TRP A 137 7.15 1.77 15.33
CA TRP A 137 6.09 0.89 14.88
C TRP A 137 6.59 0.00 13.74
N ASN A 138 5.94 -1.15 13.52
CA ASN A 138 6.20 -1.93 12.31
C ASN A 138 5.28 -1.46 11.17
N PHE A 139 5.64 -1.78 9.92
CA PHE A 139 4.88 -1.34 8.76
C PHE A 139 3.45 -1.85 8.69
N ALA A 140 3.19 -3.04 9.22
CA ALA A 140 1.83 -3.58 9.24
C ALA A 140 0.90 -2.64 10.02
N HIS A 141 1.37 -2.07 11.15
CA HIS A 141 0.61 -1.06 11.89
C HIS A 141 0.37 0.20 11.05
N LEU A 142 1.39 0.70 10.34
CA LEU A 142 1.25 1.87 9.45
C LEU A 142 0.15 1.64 8.40
N LEU A 143 0.18 0.51 7.70
CA LEU A 143 -0.81 0.17 6.67
C LEU A 143 -2.22 -0.01 7.23
N LEU A 144 -2.36 -0.62 8.41
CA LEU A 144 -3.64 -0.79 9.09
C LEU A 144 -4.24 0.56 9.50
N VAL A 145 -3.44 1.45 10.09
CA VAL A 145 -3.88 2.79 10.49
C VAL A 145 -4.24 3.62 9.26
N LEU A 146 -3.45 3.55 8.18
CA LEU A 146 -3.77 4.18 6.90
C LEU A 146 -5.11 3.69 6.35
N GLY A 147 -5.32 2.37 6.31
CA GLY A 147 -6.58 1.77 5.85
C GLY A 147 -7.78 2.24 6.68
N PHE A 148 -7.63 2.30 8.00
CA PHE A 148 -8.68 2.79 8.90
C PHE A 148 -9.00 4.27 8.65
N ILE A 149 -7.98 5.13 8.60
CA ILE A 149 -8.15 6.56 8.30
C ILE A 149 -8.80 6.76 6.92
N SER A 150 -8.38 5.99 5.92
CA SER A 150 -8.96 6.04 4.58
C SER A 150 -10.46 5.75 4.57
N CYS A 151 -10.89 4.74 5.33
CA CYS A 151 -12.29 4.42 5.52
C CYS A 151 -13.06 5.55 6.22
N LEU A 152 -12.48 6.17 7.26
CA LEU A 152 -13.11 7.32 7.93
C LEU A 152 -13.28 8.52 6.98
N ILE A 153 -12.23 8.85 6.22
CA ILE A 153 -12.24 9.93 5.21
C ILE A 153 -13.36 9.68 4.19
N SER A 154 -13.35 8.49 3.57
CA SER A 154 -14.31 8.15 2.52
C SER A 154 -15.76 8.11 3.07
N SER A 155 -15.96 7.67 4.32
CA SER A 155 -17.28 7.67 4.99
C SER A 155 -17.77 9.09 5.25
N PHE A 156 -16.90 9.97 5.75
CA PHE A 156 -17.22 11.37 6.02
C PHE A 156 -17.60 12.12 4.73
N ILE A 157 -16.82 11.94 3.66
CA ILE A 157 -17.07 12.54 2.35
C ILE A 157 -18.44 12.09 1.79
N LEU A 158 -18.76 10.79 1.88
CA LEU A 158 -20.02 10.26 1.39
C LEU A 158 -21.22 10.80 2.21
N LYS A 159 -21.09 10.90 3.54
CA LYS A 159 -22.15 11.48 4.39
C LYS A 159 -22.39 12.96 4.07
N LYS A 160 -21.34 13.73 3.83
CA LYS A 160 -21.47 15.17 3.54
C LYS A 160 -22.15 15.41 2.19
N THR A 161 -21.80 14.64 1.17
CA THR A 161 -22.45 14.72 -0.15
C THR A 161 -23.92 14.33 -0.09
N ALA A 162 -24.25 13.26 0.64
CA ALA A 162 -25.62 12.83 0.87
C ALA A 162 -26.53 13.93 1.47
N LYS A 163 -25.96 14.85 2.26
CA LYS A 163 -26.71 15.96 2.86
C LYS A 163 -26.94 17.09 1.85
N LEU A 164 -25.96 17.36 0.98
CA LEU A 164 -26.07 18.40 -0.05
C LEU A 164 -27.12 18.05 -1.11
N ASP A 165 -27.21 16.77 -1.49
CA ASP A 165 -28.20 16.29 -2.47
C ASP A 165 -29.66 16.37 -1.97
N LYS A 166 -29.89 16.59 -0.67
CA LYS A 166 -31.24 16.76 -0.09
C LYS A 166 -31.71 18.22 -0.03
N VAL A 167 -30.79 19.17 -0.22
CA VAL A 167 -31.07 20.61 -0.08
C VAL A 167 -31.34 21.27 -1.43
N ASN A 168 -30.93 20.61 -2.52
CA ASN A 168 -31.21 20.99 -3.90
C ASN A 168 -32.38 20.17 -4.44
#